data_AF-A0A935BG21-F1
#
_entry.id   AF-A0A935BG21-F1
#
_cell.length_a   1.000
_cell.length_b   1.000
_cell.length_c   1.000
_cell.angle_alpha   90.00
_cell.angle_beta   90.00
_cell.angle_gamma   90.00
#
_symmetry.space_group_name_H-M   'P 1'
#
loop_
_entity.id
_entity.type
_entity.pdbx_description
1 polymer ?
#
loop_
_entity_poly.entity_id
_entity_poly.type
_entity_poly.pdbx_seq_one_letter_code
_entity_poly.pdbx_strand_id
1 'polypeptide(L)'
;MDWELYYRIATRCEVAFVPEALVRYRVHGSNMHNNIAAMEHDVRIGFEKAFADGSANVQSIKGEAVGSFHTMLAGSYFHHGDYAKFLSHAIASVWNKPSNIGDFFARKTKLAKQ
;
A
#
# COMPACT_ATOMS: atom_id res chain seq x y z
N MET A 1 -0.48 8.68 10.29
CA MET A 1 0.53 7.77 9.67
C MET A 1 1.61 8.58 8.99
N ASP A 2 2.83 8.05 8.89
CA ASP A 2 3.96 8.71 8.21
C ASP A 2 3.67 9.04 6.74
N TRP A 3 2.91 8.18 6.05
CA TRP A 3 2.55 8.42 4.65
C TRP A 3 1.69 9.69 4.45
N GLU A 4 0.77 9.99 5.38
CA GLU A 4 -0.09 11.19 5.31
C GLU A 4 0.75 12.45 5.40
N LEU A 5 1.81 12.44 6.21
CA LEU A 5 2.78 13.52 6.27
C LEU A 5 3.52 13.68 4.94
N TYR A 6 4.03 12.58 4.36
CA TYR A 6 4.71 12.63 3.06
C TYR A 6 3.80 13.14 1.94
N TYR A 7 2.53 12.70 1.92
CA TYR A 7 1.55 13.21 0.97
C TYR A 7 1.34 14.73 1.12
N ARG A 8 1.19 15.25 2.34
CA ARG A 8 1.03 16.69 2.60
C ARG A 8 2.27 17.51 2.23
N ILE A 9 3.46 16.94 2.34
CA ILE A 9 4.70 17.58 1.91
C ILE A 9 4.77 17.58 0.37
N ALA A 10 4.55 16.43 -0.27
CA ALA A 10 4.63 16.27 -1.73
C ALA A 10 3.59 17.11 -2.49
N THR A 11 2.47 17.46 -1.85
CA THR A 11 1.45 18.35 -2.44
C THR A 11 1.82 19.84 -2.35
N ARG A 12 2.84 20.21 -1.58
CA ARG A 12 3.25 21.61 -1.35
C ARG A 12 4.67 21.92 -1.78
N CYS A 13 5.51 20.90 -1.92
CA CYS A 13 6.93 21.03 -2.19
C CYS A 13 7.37 19.98 -3.22
N GLU A 14 8.36 20.33 -4.02
CA GLU A 14 9.08 19.36 -4.84
C GLU A 14 9.90 18.44 -3.93
N VAL A 15 9.84 17.13 -4.20
CA VAL A 15 10.55 16.11 -3.43
C VAL A 15 11.62 15.50 -4.32
N ALA A 16 12.89 15.66 -3.93
CA ALA A 16 14.03 15.07 -4.61
C ALA A 16 14.52 13.79 -3.91
N PHE A 17 15.26 12.96 -4.65
CA PHE A 17 15.85 11.72 -4.15
C PHE A 17 17.31 11.92 -3.75
N VAL A 18 17.68 11.35 -2.60
CA VAL A 18 19.04 11.34 -2.05
C VAL A 18 19.51 9.88 -2.04
N PRO A 19 20.52 9.50 -2.85
CA PRO A 19 20.93 8.10 -3.01
C PRO A 19 21.69 7.50 -1.81
N GLU A 20 21.90 8.26 -0.73
CA GLU A 20 22.59 7.82 0.48
C GLU A 20 21.63 7.36 1.59
N ALA A 21 22.06 6.38 2.38
CA ALA A 21 21.32 5.96 3.57
C ALA A 21 21.41 7.02 4.67
N LEU A 22 20.34 7.78 4.86
CA LEU A 22 20.30 8.90 5.82
C LEU A 22 20.00 8.47 7.26
N VAL A 23 19.32 7.34 7.46
CA VAL A 23 18.86 6.90 8.78
C VAL A 23 19.04 5.39 8.96
N ARG A 24 19.29 4.95 10.20
CA ARG A 24 19.20 3.54 10.60
C ARG A 24 17.85 3.31 11.24
N TYR A 25 16.99 2.55 10.59
CA TYR A 25 15.66 2.22 11.12
C TYR A 25 15.73 1.06 12.11
N ARG A 26 15.13 1.24 13.29
CA ARG A 26 15.05 0.18 14.31
C ARG A 26 13.72 -0.56 14.17
N VAL A 27 13.80 -1.86 13.94
CA VAL A 27 12.61 -2.73 13.92
C VAL A 27 12.29 -3.19 15.34
N HIS A 28 11.06 -3.01 15.80
CA HIS A 28 10.54 -3.55 17.06
C HIS A 28 9.21 -4.28 16.85
N GLY A 29 8.90 -5.25 17.71
CA GLY A 29 7.73 -6.14 17.56
C GLY A 29 6.36 -5.45 17.62
N SER A 30 6.29 -4.22 18.16
CA SER A 30 5.05 -3.42 18.18
C SER A 30 4.88 -2.48 16.98
N ASN A 31 5.67 -2.64 15.92
CA ASN A 31 5.51 -1.84 14.71
C ASN A 31 4.15 -2.10 14.05
N MET A 32 3.56 -1.06 13.46
CA MET A 32 2.22 -1.09 12.89
C MET A 32 2.05 -2.10 11.73
N HIS A 33 3.15 -2.50 11.07
CA HIS A 33 3.12 -3.58 10.08
C HIS A 33 2.81 -4.97 10.67
N ASN A 34 2.93 -5.15 11.99
CA ASN A 34 2.56 -6.39 12.69
C ASN A 34 1.05 -6.45 13.03
N ASN A 35 0.30 -5.36 12.82
CA ASN A 35 -1.16 -5.34 12.93
C ASN A 35 -1.76 -4.87 11.61
N ILE A 36 -1.96 -5.82 10.69
CA ILE A 36 -2.46 -5.56 9.33
C ILE A 36 -3.81 -4.84 9.37
N ALA A 37 -4.70 -5.19 10.30
CA ALA A 37 -6.02 -4.58 10.39
C ALA A 37 -5.95 -3.10 10.83
N ALA A 38 -5.08 -2.77 11.78
CA ALA A 38 -4.84 -1.39 12.18
C ALA A 38 -4.22 -0.57 11.03
N MET A 39 -3.23 -1.15 10.35
CA MET A 39 -2.63 -0.53 9.16
C MET A 39 -3.67 -0.30 8.06
N GLU A 40 -4.53 -1.29 7.79
CA GLU A 40 -5.60 -1.22 6.79
C GLU A 40 -6.55 -0.05 7.09
N HIS A 41 -7.02 0.02 8.33
CA HIS A 41 -7.91 1.06 8.81
C HIS A 41 -7.31 2.46 8.63
N ASP A 42 -6.08 2.66 9.10
CA ASP A 42 -5.45 3.98 9.13
C ASP A 42 -5.06 4.48 7.73
N VAL A 43 -4.62 3.60 6.83
CA VAL A 43 -4.36 3.99 5.43
C VAL A 43 -5.67 4.35 4.72
N ARG A 44 -6.75 3.60 4.96
CA ARG A 44 -8.07 3.92 4.37
C ARG A 44 -8.55 5.32 4.77
N ILE A 45 -8.46 5.68 6.05
CA ILE A 45 -8.81 7.03 6.52
C ILE A 45 -7.95 8.08 5.83
N GLY A 46 -6.64 7.84 5.69
CA GLY A 46 -5.79 8.80 5.00
C GLY A 46 -6.11 8.93 3.51
N PHE A 47 -6.51 7.84 2.83
CA PHE A 47 -6.99 7.90 1.43
C PHE A 47 -8.27 8.70 1.32
N GLU A 48 -9.24 8.49 2.22
CA GLU A 48 -10.47 9.28 2.26
C GLU A 48 -10.15 10.78 2.33
N LYS A 49 -9.23 11.19 3.22
CA LYS A 49 -8.78 12.59 3.31
C LYS A 49 -8.07 13.06 2.05
N ALA A 50 -7.11 12.28 1.54
CA ALA A 50 -6.29 12.66 0.40
C ALA A 50 -7.11 12.83 -0.89
N PHE A 51 -8.17 12.05 -1.05
CA PHE A 51 -9.05 12.11 -2.21
C PHE A 51 -10.33 12.94 -2.00
N ALA A 52 -10.62 13.43 -0.78
CA ALA A 52 -11.75 14.35 -0.57
C ALA A 52 -11.48 15.71 -1.24
N ASP A 53 -10.29 16.28 -1.00
CA ASP A 53 -9.91 17.62 -1.47
C ASP A 53 -8.76 17.59 -2.50
N GLY A 54 -8.45 16.41 -3.03
CA GLY A 54 -7.34 16.20 -3.96
C GLY A 54 -7.57 16.89 -5.31
N SER A 55 -6.51 17.51 -5.85
CA SER A 55 -6.51 18.10 -7.21
C SER A 55 -6.78 17.04 -8.29
N ALA A 56 -7.08 17.47 -9.52
CA ALA A 56 -7.34 16.55 -10.64
C ALA A 56 -6.23 15.52 -10.86
N ASN A 57 -4.96 15.91 -10.64
CA ASN A 57 -3.81 15.02 -10.73
C ASN A 57 -3.76 13.98 -9.60
N VAL A 58 -4.26 14.33 -8.40
CA VAL A 58 -4.39 13.38 -7.29
C VAL A 58 -5.55 12.42 -7.56
N GLN A 59 -6.67 12.92 -8.11
CA GLN A 59 -7.81 12.08 -8.45
C GLN A 59 -7.49 11.07 -9.55
N SER A 60 -6.67 11.45 -10.54
CA SER A 60 -6.33 10.56 -11.67
C SER A 60 -5.57 9.30 -11.23
N ILE A 61 -4.78 9.37 -10.16
CA ILE A 61 -4.02 8.22 -9.63
C ILE A 61 -4.79 7.39 -8.59
N LYS A 62 -6.04 7.77 -8.25
CA LYS A 62 -6.82 7.13 -7.19
C LYS A 62 -6.98 5.62 -7.39
N GLY A 63 -7.37 5.20 -8.58
CA GLY A 63 -7.55 3.77 -8.90
C GLY A 63 -6.25 2.98 -8.74
N GLU A 64 -5.14 3.55 -9.20
CA GLU A 64 -3.82 2.93 -9.06
C GLU A 64 -3.36 2.85 -7.60
N ALA A 65 -3.52 3.91 -6.83
CA ALA A 65 -3.15 3.94 -5.41
C ALA A 65 -3.96 2.92 -4.60
N VAL A 66 -5.28 2.88 -4.80
CA VAL A 66 -6.18 1.92 -4.13
C VAL A 66 -5.88 0.49 -4.56
N GLY A 67 -5.68 0.24 -5.85
CA GLY A 67 -5.33 -1.10 -6.35
C GLY A 67 -4.00 -1.60 -5.78
N SER A 68 -2.97 -0.74 -5.76
CA SER A 68 -1.64 -1.08 -5.22
C SER A 68 -1.69 -1.36 -3.71
N PHE A 69 -2.49 -0.58 -2.97
CA PHE A 69 -2.73 -0.82 -1.55
C PHE A 69 -3.40 -2.17 -1.29
N HIS A 70 -4.42 -2.53 -2.08
CA HIS A 70 -5.04 -3.85 -1.98
C HIS A 70 -4.09 -5.00 -2.34
N THR A 71 -3.18 -4.82 -3.30
CA THR A 71 -2.12 -5.81 -3.58
C THR A 71 -1.21 -6.04 -2.38
N MET A 72 -0.83 -4.97 -1.68
CA MET A 72 -0.02 -5.05 -0.46
C MET A 72 -0.78 -5.77 0.67
N LEU A 73 -2.06 -5.44 0.89
CA LEU A 73 -2.91 -6.11 1.90
C LEU A 73 -3.11 -7.58 1.60
N ALA A 74 -3.37 -7.94 0.33
CA ALA A 74 -3.49 -9.33 -0.09
C ALA A 74 -2.23 -10.12 0.28
N GLY A 75 -1.03 -9.61 -0.06
CA GLY A 75 0.22 -10.24 0.34
C GLY A 75 0.38 -10.37 1.86
N SER A 76 0.01 -9.33 2.60
CA SER A 76 0.15 -9.31 4.07
C SER A 76 -0.74 -10.36 4.74
N TYR A 77 -2.02 -10.44 4.35
CA TYR A 77 -2.97 -11.43 4.88
C TYR A 77 -2.65 -12.86 4.44
N PHE A 78 -2.14 -13.06 3.21
CA PHE A 78 -1.65 -14.37 2.77
C PHE A 78 -0.52 -14.89 3.66
N HIS A 79 0.46 -14.05 4.00
CA HIS A 79 1.56 -14.42 4.90
C HIS A 79 1.10 -14.71 6.34
N HIS A 80 -0.02 -14.13 6.78
CA HIS A 80 -0.60 -14.36 8.11
C HIS A 80 -1.63 -15.50 8.13
N GLY A 81 -1.89 -16.17 6.99
CA GLY A 81 -2.81 -17.30 6.89
C GLY A 81 -4.31 -16.92 6.81
N ASP A 82 -4.65 -15.62 6.71
CA ASP A 82 -6.03 -15.17 6.51
C ASP A 82 -6.38 -15.15 5.02
N TYR A 83 -6.71 -16.33 4.50
CA TYR A 83 -6.99 -16.51 3.07
C TYR A 83 -8.29 -15.83 2.60
N ALA A 84 -9.26 -15.63 3.50
CA ALA A 84 -10.51 -14.96 3.18
C ALA A 84 -10.26 -13.48 2.86
N LYS A 85 -9.50 -12.79 3.72
CA LYS A 85 -9.10 -11.40 3.47
C LYS A 85 -8.12 -11.27 2.32
N PHE A 86 -7.19 -12.22 2.16
CA PHE A 86 -6.34 -12.28 0.98
C PHE A 86 -7.17 -12.27 -0.31
N LEU A 87 -8.16 -13.16 -0.44
CA LEU A 87 -8.98 -13.26 -1.64
C LEU A 87 -9.79 -11.99 -1.89
N SER A 88 -10.42 -11.45 -0.84
CA SER A 88 -11.19 -10.20 -0.91
C SER A 88 -10.33 -9.04 -1.44
N HIS A 89 -9.13 -8.86 -0.90
CA HIS A 89 -8.22 -7.81 -1.35
C HIS A 89 -7.59 -8.10 -2.72
N ALA A 90 -7.36 -9.36 -3.08
CA ALA A 90 -6.89 -9.72 -4.42
C ALA A 90 -7.92 -9.30 -5.49
N ILE A 91 -9.21 -9.56 -5.25
CA ILE A 91 -10.30 -9.13 -6.13
C ILE A 91 -10.38 -7.60 -6.18
N ALA A 92 -10.37 -6.93 -5.02
CA ALA A 92 -10.42 -5.46 -4.96
C ALA A 92 -9.23 -4.80 -5.66
N SER A 93 -8.04 -5.39 -5.60
CA SER A 93 -6.85 -4.94 -6.32
C SER A 93 -7.08 -4.97 -7.83
N VAL A 94 -7.49 -6.11 -8.37
CA VAL A 94 -7.70 -6.29 -9.82
C VAL A 94 -8.81 -5.38 -10.34
N TRP A 95 -9.88 -5.18 -9.55
CA TRP A 95 -10.97 -4.28 -9.91
C TRP A 95 -10.50 -2.82 -10.06
N ASN A 96 -9.63 -2.35 -9.17
CA ASN A 96 -9.13 -0.97 -9.19
C ASN A 96 -7.95 -0.77 -10.15
N LYS A 97 -7.15 -1.82 -10.38
CA LYS A 97 -5.98 -1.80 -11.27
C LYS A 97 -5.82 -3.18 -11.95
N PRO A 98 -6.42 -3.39 -13.14
CA PRO A 98 -6.36 -4.66 -13.85
C PRO A 98 -4.93 -5.12 -14.20
N SER A 99 -3.97 -4.20 -14.31
CA SER A 99 -2.56 -4.53 -14.53
C SER A 99 -1.90 -5.29 -13.37
N ASN A 100 -2.48 -5.26 -12.17
CA ASN A 100 -1.98 -6.02 -11.02
C ASN A 100 -2.18 -7.55 -11.16
N ILE A 101 -2.94 -8.02 -12.14
CA ILE A 101 -3.09 -9.47 -12.43
C ILE A 101 -1.70 -10.11 -12.64
N GLY A 102 -0.81 -9.44 -13.36
CA GLY A 102 0.56 -9.92 -13.60
C GLY A 102 1.37 -10.10 -12.32
N ASP A 103 1.19 -9.22 -11.34
CA ASP A 103 1.90 -9.28 -10.06
C ASP A 103 1.49 -10.52 -9.24
N PHE A 104 0.22 -10.92 -9.30
CA PHE A 104 -0.24 -12.13 -8.61
C PHE A 104 0.32 -13.41 -9.26
N PHE A 105 0.40 -13.45 -10.59
CA PHE A 105 1.03 -14.57 -11.30
C PHE A 105 2.56 -14.62 -11.08
N ALA A 106 3.24 -13.47 -11.05
CA ALA A 106 4.68 -13.37 -10.80
C ALA A 106 5.07 -13.64 -9.33
N ARG A 107 4.15 -13.48 -8.37
CA ARG A 107 4.40 -13.84 -6.95
C ARG A 107 4.39 -15.35 -6.72
N LYS A 108 3.56 -16.13 -7.44
CA LYS A 108 3.57 -17.61 -7.37
C LYS A 108 4.93 -18.21 -7.74
N THR A 109 5.66 -17.60 -8.68
CA THR A 109 6.98 -18.10 -9.10
C THR A 109 8.11 -17.80 -8.10
N LYS A 110 7.95 -16.82 -7.20
CA LYS A 110 8.94 -16.56 -6.12
C LYS A 110 8.72 -17.39 -4.86
N LEU A 111 7.48 -17.79 -4.56
CA LEU A 111 7.17 -18.62 -3.38
C LEU A 111 7.45 -20.13 -3.58
N ALA A 112 7.57 -20.60 -4.83
CA ALA A 112 7.92 -22.00 -5.14
C ALA A 112 9.44 -22.30 -5.07
N LYS A 113 10.26 -21.35 -4.61
CA LYS A 113 11.73 -21.46 -4.55
C LYS A 113 12.33 -21.18 -3.16
N GLN A 114 11.51 -21.17 -2.10
CA GLN A 114 11.98 -21.08 -0.71
C GLN A 114 11.74 -22.39 0.02
#